data_AF-A0A7X3R5T6-F1
#
_entry.id   AF-A0A7X3R5T6-F1
#
_cell.length_a   1.000
_cell.length_b   1.000
_cell.length_c   1.000
_cell.angle_alpha   90.00
_cell.angle_beta   90.00
_cell.angle_gamma   90.00
#
_symmetry.space_group_name_H-M   'P 1'
#
loop_
_entity.id
_entity.type
_entity.pdbx_description
1 polymer ?
#
loop_
_entity_poly.entity_id
_entity_poly.type
_entity_poly.pdbx_seq_one_letter_code
_entity_poly.pdbx_strand_id
1 'polypeptide(L)'
;MSKSSRIREVKLIPIGNSRGIRLPKALLDKYGWSDRLTLEERGNSVVLRGKETHKLSWEETSRAMAAEAEDWSDFDVALADGVD
;
A
#
# COMPACT_ATOMS: atom_id res chain seq x y z
N MET A 1 -0.83 -7.20 24.65
CA MET A 1 0.33 -8.08 24.36
C MET A 1 1.52 -7.20 24.00
N SER A 2 2.53 -7.12 24.87
CA SER A 2 3.69 -6.23 24.67
C SER A 2 4.54 -6.75 23.50
N LYS A 3 4.66 -5.95 22.44
CA LYS A 3 5.46 -6.28 21.25
C LYS A 3 6.92 -6.08 21.64
N SER A 4 7.61 -7.16 22.03
CA SER A 4 9.04 -7.13 22.38
C SER A 4 9.85 -6.48 21.24
N SER A 5 10.48 -5.35 21.54
CA SER A 5 11.34 -4.64 20.59
C SER A 5 12.64 -5.44 20.41
N ARG A 6 13.00 -5.74 19.15
CA ARG A 6 14.27 -6.36 18.80
C ARG A 6 15.16 -5.31 18.18
N ILE A 7 16.16 -4.85 18.93
CA ILE A 7 17.19 -3.93 18.43
C ILE A 7 18.27 -4.74 17.74
N ARG A 8 18.66 -4.31 16.54
CA ARG A 8 19.74 -4.92 15.75
C ARG A 8 20.50 -3.81 15.05
N GLU A 9 21.81 -3.95 14.96
CA GLU A 9 22.62 -3.05 14.16
C GLU A 9 22.43 -3.37 12.66
N VAL A 10 22.31 -2.33 11.85
CA VAL A 10 22.20 -2.43 10.38
C VAL A 10 23.21 -1.50 9.74
N LYS A 11 23.85 -1.96 8.67
CA LYS A 11 24.81 -1.14 7.92
C LYS A 11 24.08 -0.16 7.01
N LEU A 12 24.57 1.08 6.97
CA LEU A 12 24.19 2.06 5.95
C LEU A 12 24.98 1.79 4.67
N ILE A 13 24.27 1.71 3.55
CA ILE A 13 24.85 1.52 2.21
C ILE A 13 24.75 2.82 1.41
N PRO A 14 25.75 3.16 0.59
CA PRO A 14 25.67 4.32 -0.30
C PRO A 14 24.64 4.10 -1.41
N ILE A 15 23.86 5.13 -1.74
CA ILE A 15 22.92 5.18 -2.86
C ILE A 15 23.07 6.56 -3.51
N GLY A 16 24.02 6.72 -4.43
CA GLY A 16 24.36 8.04 -4.99
C GLY A 16 24.75 9.04 -3.90
N ASN A 17 24.11 10.22 -3.88
CA ASN A 17 24.27 11.25 -2.84
C ASN A 17 23.49 10.95 -1.54
N SER A 18 22.95 9.74 -1.40
CA SER A 18 22.13 9.34 -0.26
C SER A 18 22.65 8.07 0.40
N ARG A 19 22.01 7.69 1.51
CA ARG A 19 22.28 6.45 2.25
C ARG A 19 21.00 5.64 2.37
N GLY A 20 21.12 4.33 2.31
CA GLY A 20 20.00 3.40 2.56
C GLY A 20 20.32 2.37 3.62
N ILE A 21 19.28 1.68 4.08
CA ILE A 21 19.38 0.49 4.92
C ILE A 21 18.85 -0.72 4.15
N ARG A 22 19.46 -1.90 4.33
CA ARG A 22 18.94 -3.13 3.73
C ARG A 22 17.90 -3.75 4.65
N LEU A 23 16.65 -3.77 4.22
CA LEU A 23 15.57 -4.47 4.92
C LEU A 23 15.51 -5.94 4.43
N PRO A 24 15.62 -6.94 5.32
CA PRO A 24 15.40 -8.33 4.96
C PRO A 24 14.00 -8.55 4.40
N LYS A 25 13.86 -9.38 3.35
CA LYS A 25 12.55 -9.75 2.77
C LYS A 25 11.55 -10.25 3.81
N ALA A 26 12.02 -11.04 4.78
CA ALA A 26 11.19 -11.54 5.87
C ALA A 26 10.55 -10.43 6.74
N LEU A 27 11.16 -9.24 6.84
CA LEU A 27 10.53 -8.10 7.51
C LEU A 27 9.44 -7.47 6.62
N LEU A 28 9.71 -7.33 5.32
CA LEU A 28 8.73 -6.79 4.37
C LEU A 28 7.47 -7.66 4.36
N ASP A 29 7.65 -8.98 4.21
CA ASP A 29 6.55 -9.95 4.17
C ASP A 29 5.77 -9.96 5.50
N LYS A 30 6.47 -9.92 6.64
CA LYS A 30 5.83 -9.91 7.98
C LYS A 30 4.95 -8.69 8.21
N TYR A 31 5.33 -7.53 7.67
CA TYR A 31 4.59 -6.28 7.88
C TYR A 31 3.73 -5.87 6.68
N GLY A 32 3.66 -6.70 5.63
CA GLY A 32 2.89 -6.40 4.43
C GLY A 32 3.39 -5.16 3.68
N TRP A 33 4.67 -4.82 3.81
CA TRP A 33 5.25 -3.65 3.14
C TRP A 33 5.57 -3.98 1.69
N SER A 34 5.13 -3.12 0.78
CA SER A 34 5.37 -3.23 -0.65
C SER A 34 6.57 -2.37 -1.08
N ASP A 35 6.34 -1.47 -2.03
CA ASP A 35 7.27 -0.60 -2.72
C ASP A 35 7.57 0.71 -1.98
N ARG A 36 6.65 1.17 -1.11
CA ARG A 36 6.74 2.50 -0.50
C ARG A 36 6.45 2.48 1.00
N LEU A 37 7.27 3.25 1.72
CA LEU A 37 7.14 3.53 3.14
C LEU A 37 7.03 5.04 3.35
N THR A 38 6.41 5.45 4.44
CA THR A 38 6.50 6.83 4.93
C THR A 38 7.63 6.91 5.94
N LEU A 39 8.39 8.02 5.90
CA LEU A 39 9.46 8.33 6.83
C LEU A 39 9.05 9.57 7.63
N GLU A 40 8.92 9.39 8.95
CA GLU A 40 8.59 10.44 9.90
C GLU A 40 9.84 10.79 10.71
N GLU A 41 10.28 12.04 10.64
CA GLU A 41 11.38 12.54 11.47
C GLU A 41 10.90 12.82 12.89
N ARG A 42 11.64 12.32 13.87
CA ARG A 42 11.45 12.58 15.31
C ARG A 42 12.78 13.05 15.88
N GLY A 43 12.76 13.75 17.01
CA GLY A 43 13.91 14.48 17.56
C GLY A 43 15.27 13.79 17.43
N ASN A 44 15.37 12.50 17.71
CA ASN A 44 16.60 11.71 17.57
C ASN A 44 16.43 10.41 16.74
N SER A 45 15.34 10.25 16.00
CA SER A 45 15.06 9.01 15.28
C SER A 45 14.19 9.24 14.06
N VAL A 46 14.28 8.32 13.10
CA VAL A 46 13.31 8.23 12.00
C VAL A 46 12.42 7.02 12.21
N VAL A 47 11.12 7.20 12.01
CA VAL A 47 10.14 6.11 12.07
C VAL A 47 9.68 5.81 10.65
N LEU A 48 9.93 4.59 10.21
CA LEU A 48 9.39 4.06 8.97
C LEU A 48 8.04 3.40 9.24
N ARG A 49 7.02 3.74 8.44
CA ARG A 49 5.71 3.09 8.48
C ARG A 49 5.35 2.57 7.10
N GLY A 50 4.60 1.47 7.06
CA GLY A 50 3.93 1.05 5.85
C GLY A 50 3.00 2.16 5.39
N LYS A 51 3.01 2.48 4.09
CA LYS A 51 1.96 3.33 3.54
C LYS A 51 0.65 2.52 3.64
N GLU A 52 -0.33 3.02 4.38
CA GLU A 52 -1.67 2.46 4.26
C GLU A 52 -2.13 2.74 2.83
N THR A 53 -2.15 1.70 2.00
CA THR A 53 -3.01 1.72 0.83
C THR A 53 -4.42 1.68 1.41
N HIS A 54 -5.03 2.86 1.58
CA HIS A 54 -6.48 2.98 1.76
C HIS A 54 -7.13 2.41 0.50
N LYS A 55 -7.19 1.08 0.41
CA LYS A 55 -8.20 0.42 -0.40
C LYS A 55 -9.51 0.77 0.30
N LEU A 56 -10.40 1.42 -0.43
CA LEU A 56 -11.74 1.66 0.06
C LEU A 56 -12.29 0.31 0.57
N SER A 57 -12.95 0.34 1.71
CA SER A 57 -13.79 -0.79 2.13
C SER A 57 -14.84 -1.08 1.05
N TRP A 58 -15.48 -2.24 1.11
CA TRP A 58 -16.54 -2.57 0.15
C TRP A 58 -17.67 -1.54 0.16
N GLU A 59 -18.04 -1.03 1.34
CA GLU A 59 -19.05 0.02 1.49
C GLU A 59 -18.60 1.35 0.86
N GLU A 60 -17.35 1.75 1.09
CA GLU A 60 -16.80 2.97 0.49
C GLU A 60 -16.63 2.84 -1.03
N THR A 61 -16.28 1.66 -1.52
CA THR A 61 -16.17 1.35 -2.95
C THR A 61 -17.55 1.42 -3.60
N SER A 62 -18.56 0.79 -2.99
CA SER A 62 -19.95 0.84 -3.47
C SER A 62 -20.49 2.27 -3.52
N ARG A 63 -20.21 3.08 -2.49
CA ARG A 63 -20.62 4.49 -2.45
C ARG A 63 -19.92 5.32 -3.52
N ALA A 64 -18.62 5.09 -3.74
CA ALA A 64 -17.84 5.78 -4.77
C ALA A 64 -18.40 5.45 -6.17
N MET A 65 -18.61 4.16 -6.48
CA MET A 65 -19.19 3.73 -7.76
C MET A 65 -20.60 4.32 -7.98
N ALA A 66 -21.44 4.36 -6.95
CA ALA A 66 -22.78 4.95 -7.05
C ALA A 66 -22.74 6.47 -7.30
N ALA A 67 -21.71 7.17 -6.81
CA ALA A 67 -21.53 8.61 -7.01
C ALA A 67 -20.93 8.98 -8.36
N GLU A 68 -20.18 8.06 -8.98
CA GLU A 68 -19.48 8.28 -10.25
C GLU A 68 -20.43 8.27 -11.47
N ALA A 69 -21.68 7.81 -11.29
CA ALA A 69 -22.75 7.83 -12.29
C ALA A 69 -22.29 7.32 -13.67
N GLU A 70 -21.53 6.24 -13.65
CA GLU A 70 -20.93 5.64 -14.83
C GLU A 70 -22.01 5.19 -15.83
N ASP A 71 -21.76 5.47 -17.11
CA ASP A 71 -22.62 5.04 -18.22
C ASP A 71 -22.12 3.68 -18.74
N TRP A 72 -22.94 2.65 -18.53
CA TRP A 72 -22.67 1.27 -18.95
C TRP A 72 -23.46 0.86 -20.19
N SER A 73 -24.09 1.81 -20.88
CA SER A 73 -24.92 1.55 -22.08
C SER A 73 -24.18 0.87 -23.23
N ASP A 74 -22.85 0.96 -23.26
CA ASP A 74 -22.00 0.26 -24.24
C ASP A 74 -22.09 -1.29 -24.10
N PHE A 75 -22.48 -1.79 -22.92
CA PHE A 75 -22.70 -3.22 -22.69
C PHE A 75 -24.08 -3.71 -23.13
N ASP A 76 -25.04 -2.82 -23.38
CA ASP A 76 -26.39 -3.19 -23.84
C ASP A 76 -26.37 -3.76 -25.27
N VAL A 77 -25.34 -3.41 -26.08
CA VAL A 77 -25.15 -3.93 -27.44
C VAL A 77 -24.94 -5.45 -27.45
N ALA A 78 -24.29 -6.00 -26.41
CA ALA A 78 -24.03 -7.44 -26.31
C ALA A 78 -25.28 -8.27 -25.96
N LEU A 79 -26.36 -7.64 -25.48
CA LEU A 79 -27.61 -8.33 -25.17
C LEU A 79 -28.46 -8.58 -26.43
N ALA A 80 -28.22 -7.84 -27.51
CA ALA A 80 -28.96 -7.96 -28.76
C ALA A 80 -28.50 -9.12 -29.65
N ASP A 81 -27.30 -9.68 -29.41
CA ASP A 81 -26.63 -10.63 -30.32
C ASP A 81 -26.60 -12.09 -29.82
N GLY A 82 -27.40 -12.46 -28.80
CA GLY A 82 -27.51 -13.88 -28.46
C GLY A 82 -28.47 -14.22 -27.33
N VAL A 83 -29.70 -14.62 -27.70
CA VAL A 83 -30.31 -15.95 -27.46
C VAL A 83 -31.54 -16.02 -28.38
N ASP A 84 -31.45 -16.80 -29.47
CA ASP A 84 -32.61 -17.49 -30.06
C ASP A 84 -32.57 -18.95 -29.56
#